data_AF-A0A7Y5CDA0-F1
#
_entry.id   AF-A0A7Y5CDA0-F1
#
_cell.length_a   1.000
_cell.length_b   1.000
_cell.length_c   1.000
_cell.angle_alpha   90.00
_cell.angle_beta   90.00
_cell.angle_gamma   90.00
#
_symmetry.space_group_name_H-M   'P 1'
#
loop_
_entity.id
_entity.type
_entity.pdbx_description
1 polymer ?
#
loop_
_entity_poly.entity_id
_entity_poly.type
_entity_poly.pdbx_seq_one_letter_code
_entity_poly.pdbx_strand_id
1 'polypeptide(L)' 'MFFLVEYDRQNETIVSFEAFDETRQHEAEESRLALELSLQRQNTDHEVVLLEAADEAALRKTHRRYFETMESLLKSGF' A
#
# COMPACT_ATOMS: atom_id res chain seq x y z
N MET A 1 8.68 -2.94 -10.59
CA MET A 1 7.31 -2.40 -10.52
C MET A 1 7.18 -1.55 -9.26
N PHE A 2 6.31 -0.54 -9.29
CA PHE A 2 5.94 0.23 -8.11
C PHE A 2 4.49 -0.06 -7.73
N PHE A 3 4.21 -0.08 -6.43
CA PHE A 3 2.88 -0.37 -5.89
C PHE A 3 2.48 0.72 -4.92
N LEU A 4 1.44 1.46 -5.26
CA LEU A 4 0.83 2.47 -4.39
C LEU A 4 -0.24 1.80 -3.54
N VAL A 5 -0.10 1.92 -2.22
CA VAL A 5 -1.03 1.35 -1.25
C VAL A 5 -1.59 2.46 -0.38
N GLU A 6 -2.91 2.53 -0.32
CA GLU A 6 -3.65 3.28 0.69
C GLU A 6 -4.18 2.30 1.72
N TYR A 7 -3.81 2.51 2.97
CA TYR A 7 -4.12 1.60 4.06
C TYR A 7 -4.82 2.34 5.19
N ASP A 8 -6.05 1.90 5.51
CA ASP A 8 -6.77 2.34 6.68
C ASP A 8 -6.19 1.61 7.90
N ARG A 9 -5.43 2.37 8.70
CA ARG A 9 -4.78 1.84 9.91
C ARG A 9 -5.77 1.51 11.02
N GLN A 10 -6.94 2.15 11.05
CA GLN A 10 -7.94 1.93 12.08
C GLN A 10 -8.71 0.63 11.83
N ASN A 11 -9.05 0.37 10.57
CA ASN A 11 -9.80 -0.82 10.17
C ASN A 11 -8.92 -1.98 9.71
N GLU A 12 -7.60 -1.78 9.65
CA GLU A 12 -6.62 -2.75 9.16
C GLU A 12 -6.95 -3.26 7.75
N THR A 13 -7.31 -2.35 6.84
CA THR A 13 -7.74 -2.70 5.48
C THR A 13 -7.01 -1.90 4.42
N ILE A 14 -6.74 -2.55 3.28
CA ILE A 14 -6.33 -1.87 2.06
C ILE A 14 -7.56 -1.17 1.47
N VAL A 15 -7.47 0.16 1.34
CA VAL A 15 -8.50 0.98 0.72
C VAL A 15 -8.30 1.03 -0.79
N SER A 16 -7.06 1.23 -1.23
CA SER A 16 -6.69 1.21 -2.64
C SER A 16 -5.31 0.60 -2.86
N PHE A 17 -5.16 -0.07 -4.01
CA PHE A 17 -3.93 -0.74 -4.43
C PHE A 17 -3.77 -0.55 -5.93
N GLU A 18 -2.70 0.14 -6.33
CA GLU A 18 -2.42 0.42 -7.73
C GLU A 18 -0.98 0.02 -8.08
N ALA A 19 -0.79 -0.57 -9.25
CA ALA A 19 0.49 -1.05 -9.73
C ALA A 19 0.96 -0.24 -10.95
N PHE A 20 2.23 0.13 -10.93
CA PHE A 20 2.90 0.87 -11.98
C PHE A 20 4.10 0.06 -12.49
N ASP A 21 4.31 0.14 -13.80
CA ASP A 21 5.52 -0.38 -14.40
C ASP A 21 6.76 0.40 -13.91
N GLU A 22 7.92 -0.23 -13.94
CA GLU A 22 9.21 0.39 -13.56
C GLU A 22 9.53 1.65 -14.39
N THR A 23 9.03 1.73 -15.62
CA THR A 23 9.17 2.93 -16.46
C THR A 23 8.28 4.11 -16.05
N ARG A 24 7.33 3.89 -15.14
CA ARG A 24 6.32 4.86 -14.72
C ARG A 24 6.53 5.37 -13.29
N GLN A 25 7.78 5.40 -12.82
CA GLN A 25 8.10 5.90 -11.47
C GLN A 25 7.52 7.30 -11.22
N HIS A 26 7.65 8.21 -12.18
CA HIS A 26 7.17 9.58 -12.02
C HIS A 26 5.64 9.63 -11.84
N GLU A 27 4.89 8.88 -12.64
CA GLU A 27 3.43 8.78 -12.50
C GLU A 27 3.03 8.20 -11.14
N ALA A 28 3.79 7.23 -10.62
CA ALA A 28 3.55 6.62 -9.33
C ALA A 28 3.77 7.61 -8.17
N GLU A 29 4.82 8.43 -8.26
CA GLU A 29 5.12 9.49 -7.28
C GLU A 29 4.07 10.62 -7.31
N GLU A 30 3.64 11.05 -8.50
CA GLU A 30 2.56 12.03 -8.66
C GLU A 30 1.23 11.50 -8.11
N SER A 31 0.90 10.23 -8.38
CA SER A 31 -0.31 9.57 -7.87
C SER A 31 -0.29 9.49 -6.34
N ARG A 32 0.87 9.15 -5.75
CA ARG A 32 1.05 9.17 -4.29
C ARG A 32 0.76 10.55 -3.71
N LEU A 33 1.37 11.60 -4.27
CA LEU A 33 1.18 12.97 -3.79
C LEU A 33 -0.27 13.43 -3.94
N ALA A 34 -0.91 13.14 -5.07
CA ALA A 34 -2.31 13.47 -5.31
C ALA A 34 -3.24 12.81 -4.29
N LEU A 35 -2.96 11.55 -3.94
CA LEU A 35 -3.69 10.79 -2.94
C LEU A 35 -3.51 11.38 -1.53
N GLU A 36 -2.27 11.65 -1.10
CA GLU A 36 -1.96 12.28 0.19
C GLU A 36 -2.70 13.63 0.33
N LEU A 37 -2.69 14.48 -0.71
CA LEU A 37 -3.42 15.74 -0.74
C LEU A 37 -4.94 15.57 -0.72
N SER A 38 -5.45 14.50 -1.32
CA SER A 38 -6.88 14.16 -1.27
C SER A 38 -7.32 13.78 0.13
N LEU A 39 -6.55 12.91 0.80
CA LEU A 39 -6.81 12.46 2.17
C LEU A 39 -6.70 13.59 3.19
N GLN A 40 -5.68 14.45 3.03
CA GLN A 40 -5.53 15.64 3.87
C GLN A 40 -6.75 16.57 3.75
N ARG A 41 -7.28 16.77 2.53
CA ARG A 41 -8.49 17.58 2.32
C ARG A 41 -9.75 16.96 2.93
N GLN A 42 -9.80 15.64 3.01
CA GLN A 42 -10.89 14.87 3.60
C GLN A 42 -10.74 14.70 5.13
N ASN A 43 -9.60 15.11 5.70
CA ASN A 43 -9.26 14.92 7.11
C ASN A 43 -9.28 13.42 7.49
N THR A 44 -8.81 12.58 6.56
CA THR A 44 -8.79 11.13 6.67
C THR A 44 -7.36 10.67 6.98
N ASP A 45 -7.19 9.95 8.08
CA ASP A 45 -5.89 9.44 8.53
C ASP A 45 -5.64 8.03 7.96
N HIS A 46 -5.33 7.97 6.66
CA HIS A 46 -4.88 6.74 6.00
C HIS A 46 -3.36 6.78 5.77
N GLU A 47 -2.72 5.62 5.88
CA GLU A 47 -1.31 5.45 5.54
C GLU A 47 -1.19 5.29 4.01
N VAL A 48 -0.39 6.14 3.37
CA VAL A 48 -0.09 6.05 1.93
C VAL A 48 1.37 5.66 1.76
N VAL A 49 1.63 4.55 1.06
CA VAL A 49 3.00 4.07 0.80
C VAL A 49 3.18 3.71 -0.66
N LEU A 50 4.38 3.99 -1.18
CA LEU A 50 4.81 3.55 -2.50
C LEU A 50 5.96 2.55 -2.32
N LEU A 51 5.75 1.33 -2.80
CA LEU A 51 6.64 0.19 -2.57
C LEU A 51 7.18 -0.33 -3.89
N GLU A 52 8.49 -0.58 -3.95
CA GLU A 52 9.11 -1.20 -5.11
C GLU A 52 9.25 -2.72 -4.90
N ALA A 53 8.83 -3.50 -5.89
CA ALA A 53 9.07 -4.94 -5.91
C ALA A 53 9.16 -5.46 -7.35
N ALA A 54 9.70 -6.67 -7.51
CA ALA A 54 9.77 -7.36 -8.79
C ALA A 54 8.37 -7.63 -9.36
N ASP A 55 7.43 -8.07 -8.50
CA ASP A 55 6.03 -8.33 -8.82
C ASP A 55 5.17 -8.28 -7.54
N GLU A 56 3.85 -8.41 -7.69
CA GLU A 56 2.91 -8.38 -6.56
C GLU A 56 3.13 -9.55 -5.59
N ALA A 57 3.52 -10.73 -6.06
CA ALA A 57 3.76 -11.88 -5.19
C ALA A 57 4.99 -11.66 -4.29
N ALA A 58 6.05 -11.04 -4.82
CA ALA A 58 7.22 -10.62 -4.07
C ALA A 58 6.87 -9.52 -3.04
N LEU A 59 6.00 -8.58 -3.43
CA LEU A 59 5.50 -7.55 -2.53
C LEU A 59 4.72 -8.16 -1.35
N ARG A 60 3.75 -9.03 -1.62
CA ARG A 60 2.94 -9.70 -0.60
C ARG A 60 3.79 -10.50 0.39
N LYS A 61 4.90 -11.08 -0.05
CA LYS A 61 5.83 -11.84 0.81
C LYS A 61 6.64 -10.95 1.75
N THR A 62 7.05 -9.76 1.29
CA THR A 62 7.95 -8.85 2.01
C THR A 62 7.20 -7.82 2.85
N HIS A 63 6.01 -7.41 2.41
CA HIS A 63 5.18 -6.37 3.03
C HIS A 63 3.84 -6.93 3.52
N ARG A 64 3.90 -8.11 4.16
CA ARG A 64 2.73 -8.88 4.66
C ARG A 64 1.78 -8.07 5.52
N ARG A 65 2.29 -7.08 6.27
CA ARG A 65 1.48 -6.20 7.13
C ARG A 65 0.27 -5.58 6.41
N TYR A 66 0.38 -5.28 5.12
CA TYR A 66 -0.73 -4.70 4.36
C TYR A 66 -1.74 -5.75 3.89
N PHE A 67 -1.32 -7.01 3.76
CA PHE A 67 -2.10 -8.07 3.11
C PHE A 67 -2.61 -9.14 4.07
N GLU A 68 -2.00 -9.26 5.25
CA GLU A 68 -2.37 -10.20 6.28
C GLU A 68 -2.92 -9.44 7.49
N THR A 69 -4.13 -9.79 7.90
CA THR A 69 -4.70 -9.30 9.16
C THR A 69 -3.87 -9.80 10.34
N MET A 70 -3.89 -9.08 11.47
CA MET A 70 -3.24 -9.49 12.72
C MET A 70 -3.57 -10.96 13.09
N GLU A 71 -4.81 -11.41 12.82
CA GLU A 71 -5.26 -12.80 13.03
C GLU A 71 -4.55 -13.83 12.13
N SER A 72 -4.15 -13.45 10.91
CA SER A 72 -3.43 -14.33 9.97
C SER A 72 -1.94 -14.42 10.32
N LEU A 73 -1.35 -13.32 10.81
CA LEU A 73 0.03 -13.29 11.29
C LEU A 73 0.22 -14.14 12.56
N LEU A 74 -0.78 -14.15 13.46
CA LEU A 74 -0.77 -14.97 14.68
C LEU A 74 -0.93 -16.47 14.40
N LYS A 75 -1.59 -16.86 13.30
CA LYS A 75 -1.74 -18.29 12.90
C LYS A 75 -0.50 -18.85 12.20
N SER A 76 0.37 -18.00 11.68
CA SER A 76 1.58 -18.40 10.96
C SER A 76 2.83 -18.51 11.85
N GLY A 77 2.66 -18.30 13.16
CA GLY A 77 3.70 -18.47 14.18
C GLY A 77 3.27 -19.43 15.28
N PHE A 78 3.15 -20.72 14.96
CA PHE A 78 3.20 -21.85 15.91
C PHE A 78 3.68 -23.12 15.21
#